data_AF-A0A522PLQ5-F1
#
_entry.id   AF-A0A522PLQ5-F1
#
_cell.length_a   1.000
_cell.length_b   1.000
_cell.length_c   1.000
_cell.angle_alpha   90.00
_cell.angle_beta   90.00
_cell.angle_gamma   90.00
#
_symmetry.space_group_name_H-M   'P 1'
#
loop_
_entity.id
_entity.type
_entity.pdbx_description
1 polymer ?
#
loop_
_entity_poly.entity_id
_entity_poly.type
_entity_poly.pdbx_seq_one_letter_code
_entity_poly.pdbx_strand_id
1 'polypeptide(L)'
;MWAAIGPPRWRCGGVRMLDRSGSTFASSRILQIRKIPRILHATTIAEPAANRKWSRAARERFVLVNNTNLDLRPISSVAGVEVLGVDLREPIAEGTQRSLREAWHSHALLLFRNQKLGEADQLRVARVFGEISTEGEYGDQNYVSNVIPDGLTPHGELAFHVDHSWSDNPLRGLMLYAIEVPPEGAGGETKFANVKLAYELLPPHVRTRIADLQIVHTYPDQTKHVPIPGPDPRPGMPTATHPLVFPHPVTGEKLLFCSPRHFDRIVGLSADEGLAWAQELARYIDRPEVVYTHVWHPGDLVVWDNLQLQHARTNFDRSYRRHLRRTQIGMPAAVTA
;
A
#
# COMPACT_ATOMS: atom_id res chain seq x y z
N MET A 1 -22.58 48.87 -11.01
CA MET A 1 -23.75 48.71 -11.90
C MET A 1 -24.10 47.23 -11.91
N TRP A 2 -25.35 46.91 -11.58
CA TRP A 2 -25.85 45.57 -11.28
C TRP A 2 -25.87 44.63 -12.49
N ALA A 3 -25.65 43.33 -12.26
CA ALA A 3 -26.62 42.27 -12.61
C ALA A 3 -26.10 40.88 -12.20
N ALA A 4 -26.83 40.23 -11.30
CA ALA A 4 -26.71 38.83 -10.94
C ALA A 4 -27.44 37.96 -11.98
N ILE A 5 -26.87 36.80 -12.33
CA ILE A 5 -27.54 35.77 -13.12
C ILE A 5 -27.65 34.52 -12.23
N GLY A 6 -28.88 34.17 -11.87
CA GLY A 6 -29.19 32.99 -11.04
C GLY A 6 -29.17 31.68 -11.85
N PRO A 7 -29.13 30.52 -11.17
CA PRO A 7 -29.03 29.22 -11.83
C PRO A 7 -30.39 28.69 -12.35
N PRO A 8 -30.40 27.82 -13.37
CA PRO A 8 -31.62 27.33 -13.98
C PRO A 8 -32.34 26.27 -13.12
N ARG A 9 -33.68 26.37 -13.11
CA ARG A 9 -34.62 25.42 -12.52
C ARG A 9 -34.79 24.19 -13.40
N TRP A 10 -34.57 22.99 -12.86
CA TRP A 10 -34.97 21.74 -13.50
C TRP A 10 -36.38 21.35 -13.06
N ARG A 11 -37.27 21.14 -14.03
CA ARG A 11 -38.62 20.60 -13.84
C ARG A 11 -38.55 19.08 -13.86
N CYS A 12 -39.06 18.44 -12.81
CA CYS A 12 -39.35 17.01 -12.81
C CYS A 12 -40.55 16.74 -13.74
N GLY A 13 -40.29 16.12 -14.88
CA GLY A 13 -41.31 15.50 -15.73
C GLY A 13 -41.34 14.00 -15.45
N GLY A 14 -42.45 13.52 -14.88
CA GLY A 14 -42.68 12.10 -14.68
C GLY A 14 -42.99 11.38 -16.01
N VAL A 15 -42.49 10.16 -16.16
CA VAL A 15 -43.01 9.19 -17.12
C VAL A 15 -43.06 7.80 -16.47
N ARG A 16 -44.09 7.07 -16.89
CA ARG A 16 -44.79 5.95 -16.30
C ARG A 16 -43.98 4.65 -16.23
N MET A 17 -44.29 3.88 -15.18
CA MET A 17 -44.12 2.43 -15.15
C MET A 17 -44.91 1.79 -16.31
N LEU A 18 -44.25 0.87 -17.03
CA LEU A 18 -44.91 -0.13 -17.85
C LEU A 18 -44.40 -1.50 -17.41
N ASP A 19 -45.27 -2.17 -16.67
CA ASP A 19 -45.37 -3.62 -16.53
C ASP A 19 -45.66 -4.24 -17.90
N ARG A 20 -44.85 -5.23 -18.30
CA ARG A 20 -45.33 -6.37 -19.09
C ARG A 20 -44.62 -7.66 -18.68
N SER A 21 -45.34 -8.45 -17.90
CA SER A 21 -45.48 -9.91 -17.99
C SER A 21 -45.13 -10.54 -19.35
N GLY A 22 -44.46 -11.70 -19.33
CA GLY A 22 -44.48 -12.65 -20.46
C GLY A 22 -43.33 -13.66 -20.49
N SER A 23 -43.56 -14.82 -19.86
CA SER A 23 -43.05 -16.19 -20.16
C SER A 23 -42.06 -16.37 -21.32
N THR A 24 -41.04 -17.24 -21.25
CA THR A 24 -41.17 -18.70 -21.15
C THR A 24 -39.84 -19.38 -20.80
N PHE A 25 -39.92 -20.42 -19.96
CA PHE A 25 -38.92 -21.47 -19.82
C PHE A 25 -38.66 -22.17 -21.16
N ALA A 26 -37.38 -22.39 -21.51
CA ALA A 26 -36.98 -23.43 -22.43
C ALA A 26 -35.73 -24.12 -21.91
N SER A 27 -35.90 -25.42 -21.70
CA SER A 27 -34.96 -26.40 -21.19
C SER A 27 -33.85 -26.76 -22.18
N SER A 28 -32.80 -27.35 -21.59
CA SER A 28 -31.92 -28.38 -22.18
C SER A 28 -30.81 -27.93 -23.14
N ARG A 29 -29.56 -28.05 -22.67
CA ARG A 29 -28.61 -29.05 -23.19
C ARG A 29 -27.45 -29.23 -22.21
N ILE A 30 -27.56 -30.30 -21.43
CA ILE A 30 -26.45 -30.92 -20.70
C ILE A 30 -25.55 -31.55 -21.77
N LEU A 31 -24.34 -31.02 -21.93
CA LEU A 31 -23.27 -31.71 -22.64
C LEU A 31 -22.49 -32.55 -21.62
N GLN A 32 -22.87 -33.82 -21.53
CA GLN A 32 -22.02 -34.87 -20.98
C GLN A 32 -20.80 -35.02 -21.88
N ILE A 33 -19.61 -34.66 -21.39
CA ILE A 33 -18.35 -35.10 -21.95
C ILE A 33 -17.69 -36.07 -20.96
N ARG A 34 -17.12 -37.10 -21.55
CA ARG A 34 -16.87 -38.43 -21.01
C ARG A 34 -15.72 -38.47 -20.00
N LYS A 35 -15.85 -39.40 -19.05
CA LYS A 35 -14.79 -39.87 -18.14
C LYS A 35 -13.53 -40.20 -18.92
N ILE A 36 -12.38 -39.67 -18.48
CA ILE A 36 -11.04 -40.07 -18.91
C ILE A 36 -10.38 -40.84 -17.74
N PRO A 37 -9.65 -41.94 -17.97
CA PRO A 37 -9.21 -42.85 -16.91
C PRO A 37 -8.11 -42.26 -16.02
N ARG A 38 -8.18 -42.59 -14.73
CA ARG A 38 -7.07 -42.48 -13.76
C ARG A 38 -5.86 -43.27 -14.27
N ILE A 39 -4.74 -42.59 -14.50
CA ILE A 39 -3.43 -43.22 -14.60
C ILE A 39 -2.70 -42.95 -13.28
N LEU A 40 -2.53 -44.03 -12.50
CA LEU A 40 -1.65 -44.11 -11.34
C LEU A 40 -0.22 -44.26 -11.84
N HIS A 41 0.64 -43.27 -11.62
CA HIS A 41 2.07 -43.48 -11.56
C HIS A 41 2.55 -42.93 -10.22
N ALA A 42 2.89 -43.85 -9.33
CA ALA A 42 3.59 -43.60 -8.09
C ALA A 42 5.07 -43.37 -8.44
N THR A 43 5.61 -42.22 -8.08
CA THR A 43 7.06 -42.03 -7.98
C THR A 43 7.36 -41.57 -6.56
N THR A 44 7.82 -42.53 -5.77
CA THR A 44 8.34 -42.39 -4.42
C THR A 44 9.52 -41.43 -4.43
N ILE A 45 9.41 -40.30 -3.71
CA ILE A 45 10.57 -39.49 -3.33
C ILE A 45 10.70 -39.61 -1.82
N ALA A 46 11.79 -40.20 -1.39
CA ALA A 46 12.10 -40.52 -0.02
C ALA A 46 12.39 -39.26 0.82
N GLU A 47 11.80 -39.19 2.01
CA GLU A 47 12.23 -38.33 3.11
C GLU A 47 13.51 -38.89 3.74
N PRO A 48 14.48 -38.05 4.15
CA PRO A 48 15.47 -38.45 5.14
C PRO A 48 15.02 -38.03 6.54
N ALA A 49 14.85 -39.05 7.40
CA ALA A 49 14.57 -38.94 8.81
C ALA A 49 15.66 -38.16 9.59
N ALA A 50 15.21 -37.42 10.60
CA ALA A 50 16.03 -36.80 11.62
C ALA A 50 16.70 -37.85 12.53
N ASN A 51 18.04 -37.79 12.69
CA ASN A 51 18.72 -38.08 13.97
C ASN A 51 20.23 -37.87 13.86
N ARG A 52 20.77 -36.77 14.41
CA ARG A 52 22.13 -36.75 14.98
C ARG A 52 22.16 -35.91 16.25
N LYS A 53 22.15 -36.62 17.38
CA LYS A 53 22.56 -36.11 18.69
C LYS A 53 24.01 -35.65 18.60
N TRP A 54 24.26 -34.38 18.92
CA TRP A 54 25.59 -33.89 19.27
C TRP A 54 25.60 -33.44 20.74
N SER A 55 26.71 -33.77 21.38
CA SER A 55 26.95 -33.89 22.82
C SER A 55 27.06 -32.57 23.58
N ARG A 56 26.78 -32.67 24.89
CA ARG A 56 26.80 -31.63 25.94
C ARG A 56 28.18 -31.00 26.26
N ALA A 57 29.12 -30.97 25.32
CA ALA A 57 30.49 -30.50 25.58
C ALA A 57 31.04 -29.67 24.41
N ALA A 58 30.61 -28.42 24.35
CA ALA A 58 31.32 -27.30 23.71
C ALA A 58 30.88 -26.01 24.42
N ARG A 59 31.10 -25.97 25.73
CA ARG A 59 30.94 -24.79 26.58
C ARG A 59 32.35 -24.30 26.89
N GLU A 60 32.80 -23.29 26.15
CA GLU A 60 33.35 -22.03 26.67
C GLU A 60 34.18 -21.26 25.62
N ARG A 61 33.91 -19.94 25.57
CA ARG A 61 34.67 -18.83 24.98
C ARG A 61 34.63 -18.63 23.46
N PHE A 62 33.59 -17.92 23.03
CA PHE A 62 33.74 -16.59 22.41
C PHE A 62 32.62 -15.69 22.93
N VAL A 63 32.97 -14.65 23.69
CA VAL A 63 32.06 -13.52 23.93
C VAL A 63 32.32 -12.53 22.81
N LEU A 64 31.50 -12.60 21.77
CA LEU A 64 31.19 -11.44 20.96
C LEU A 64 29.76 -11.06 21.35
N VAL A 65 29.63 -9.95 22.07
CA VAL A 65 28.32 -9.35 22.34
C VAL A 65 27.81 -8.78 21.01
N ASN A 66 27.13 -9.59 20.21
CA ASN A 66 26.22 -9.08 19.19
C ASN A 66 24.93 -8.64 19.89
N ASN A 67 24.98 -7.49 20.56
CA ASN A 67 23.80 -6.84 21.10
C ASN A 67 23.01 -6.29 19.91
N THR A 68 21.87 -6.90 19.56
CA THR A 68 20.68 -6.24 18.98
C THR A 68 19.58 -7.26 18.69
N ASN A 69 18.98 -7.79 19.75
CA ASN A 69 17.61 -8.29 19.66
C ASN A 69 16.70 -7.07 19.80
N LEU A 70 16.18 -6.55 18.69
CA LEU A 70 15.01 -5.68 18.76
C LEU A 70 13.85 -6.51 19.34
N ASP A 71 13.15 -5.96 20.31
CA ASP A 71 11.88 -6.55 20.74
C ASP A 71 10.80 -6.10 19.75
N LEU A 72 10.31 -7.05 18.97
CA LEU A 72 9.34 -6.85 17.89
C LEU A 72 8.01 -7.49 18.27
N ARG A 73 6.96 -6.68 18.34
CA ARG A 73 5.60 -7.16 18.62
C ARG A 73 4.73 -7.02 17.37
N PRO A 74 4.23 -8.11 16.78
CA PRO A 74 3.26 -8.03 15.69
C PRO A 74 2.06 -7.18 16.07
N ILE A 75 1.68 -6.24 15.20
CA ILE A 75 0.51 -5.38 15.42
C ILE A 75 -0.71 -5.85 14.61
N SER A 76 -0.49 -6.72 13.63
CA SER A 76 -1.52 -7.35 12.81
C SER A 76 -0.98 -8.64 12.17
N SER A 77 -1.87 -9.54 11.77
CA SER A 77 -1.53 -10.69 10.91
C SER A 77 -1.29 -10.29 9.45
N VAL A 78 -1.63 -9.06 9.07
CA VAL A 78 -1.51 -8.55 7.70
C VAL A 78 -0.12 -7.98 7.42
N ALA A 79 0.33 -7.09 8.30
CA ALA A 79 1.61 -6.38 8.18
C ALA A 79 1.94 -5.70 9.51
N GLY A 80 3.22 -5.42 9.70
CA GLY A 80 3.70 -4.50 10.71
C GLY A 80 4.11 -5.12 12.04
N VAL A 81 5.11 -4.48 12.65
CA VAL A 81 5.54 -4.74 14.03
C VAL A 81 5.74 -3.43 14.78
N GLU A 82 5.41 -3.42 16.07
CA GLU A 82 5.84 -2.41 17.02
C GLU A 82 7.28 -2.74 17.44
N VAL A 83 8.16 -1.76 17.34
CA VAL A 83 9.56 -1.88 17.75
C VAL A 83 9.72 -1.26 19.14
N LEU A 84 10.14 -2.07 20.11
CA LEU A 84 10.28 -1.69 21.50
C LEU A 84 11.76 -1.49 21.87
N GLY A 85 12.00 -0.69 22.92
CA GLY A 85 13.32 -0.51 23.51
C GLY A 85 14.31 0.34 22.70
N VAL A 86 13.83 1.10 21.70
CA VAL A 86 14.66 2.01 20.90
C VAL A 86 14.25 3.46 21.16
N ASP A 87 15.20 4.28 21.61
CA ASP A 87 15.04 5.73 21.68
C ASP A 87 15.51 6.35 20.37
N LEU A 88 14.57 6.84 19.58
CA LEU A 88 14.87 7.38 18.24
C LEU A 88 15.41 8.81 18.28
N ARG A 89 15.61 9.42 19.45
CA ARG A 89 16.28 10.73 19.59
C ARG A 89 17.81 10.62 19.54
N GLU A 90 18.33 9.46 19.92
CA GLU A 90 19.77 9.20 19.97
C GLU A 90 20.31 8.65 18.64
N PRO A 91 21.62 8.79 18.37
CA PRO A 91 22.26 8.06 17.28
C PRO A 91 22.00 6.55 17.36
N ILE A 92 21.60 5.95 16.23
CA ILE A 92 21.26 4.53 16.16
C ILE A 92 22.52 3.75 15.78
N ALA A 93 22.96 2.82 16.62
CA ALA A 93 24.11 1.98 16.33
C ALA A 93 23.89 1.13 15.07
N GLU A 94 24.95 0.87 14.29
CA GLU A 94 24.84 0.18 13.00
C GLU A 94 24.20 -1.22 13.10
N GLY A 95 24.44 -1.94 14.19
CA GLY A 95 23.77 -3.22 14.46
C GLY A 95 22.25 -3.07 14.51
N THR A 96 21.77 -2.07 15.25
CA THR A 96 20.34 -1.76 15.37
C THR A 96 19.77 -1.30 14.03
N GLN A 97 20.50 -0.46 13.29
CA GLN A 97 20.10 -0.03 11.96
C GLN A 97 19.87 -1.21 11.00
N ARG A 98 20.77 -2.19 11.03
CA ARG A 98 20.62 -3.43 10.25
C ARG A 98 19.38 -4.21 10.65
N SER A 99 19.17 -4.44 11.94
CA SER A 99 17.98 -5.13 12.45
C SER A 99 16.68 -4.40 12.08
N LEU A 100 16.68 -3.06 12.07
CA LEU A 100 15.54 -2.27 11.62
C LEU A 100 15.25 -2.47 10.13
N ARG A 101 16.28 -2.44 9.26
CA ARG A 101 16.11 -2.72 7.83
C ARG A 101 15.56 -4.12 7.58
N GLU A 102 16.13 -5.13 8.25
CA GLU A 102 15.68 -6.52 8.14
C GLU A 102 14.23 -6.70 8.60
N ALA A 103 13.86 -6.08 9.73
CA ALA A 103 12.48 -6.09 10.21
C ALA A 103 11.54 -5.38 9.23
N TRP A 104 11.97 -4.25 8.66
CA TRP A 104 11.16 -3.51 7.70
C TRP A 104 10.91 -4.28 6.40
N HIS A 105 11.93 -4.96 5.86
CA HIS A 105 11.75 -5.83 4.70
C HIS A 105 10.81 -7.01 4.98
N SER A 106 10.88 -7.58 6.20
CA SER A 106 10.11 -8.77 6.57
C SER A 106 8.67 -8.47 6.98
N HIS A 107 8.42 -7.28 7.53
CA HIS A 107 7.13 -6.91 8.11
C HIS A 107 6.44 -5.75 7.39
N ALA A 108 7.09 -5.14 6.39
CA ALA A 108 6.64 -4.02 5.57
C ALA A 108 6.32 -2.70 6.31
N LEU A 109 6.13 -2.72 7.63
CA LEU A 109 5.82 -1.56 8.46
C LEU A 109 6.48 -1.68 9.83
N LEU A 110 7.10 -0.61 10.30
CA LEU A 110 7.57 -0.49 11.67
C LEU A 110 6.84 0.66 12.37
N LEU A 111 6.37 0.38 13.58
CA LEU A 111 5.72 1.34 14.45
C LEU A 111 6.58 1.57 15.69
N PHE A 112 6.80 2.84 16.04
CA PHE A 112 7.45 3.25 17.27
C PHE A 112 6.47 4.15 18.02
N ARG A 113 5.98 3.70 19.17
CA ARG A 113 5.06 4.46 20.01
C ARG A 113 5.82 5.47 20.88
N ASN A 114 5.11 6.52 21.32
CA ASN A 114 5.52 7.43 22.39
C ASN A 114 6.89 8.12 22.18
N GLN A 115 7.25 8.40 20.93
CA GLN A 115 8.48 9.11 20.59
C GLN A 115 8.29 10.62 20.73
N LYS A 116 9.39 11.34 20.98
CA LYS A 116 9.44 12.82 21.03
C LYS A 116 10.51 13.31 20.06
N LEU A 117 10.16 13.44 18.78
CA LEU A 117 11.13 13.63 17.70
C LEU A 117 11.11 15.04 17.12
N GLY A 118 12.29 15.66 17.06
CA GLY A 118 12.54 16.79 16.19
C GLY A 118 12.64 16.36 14.72
N GLU A 119 12.71 17.34 13.81
CA GLU A 119 12.85 17.06 12.38
C GLU A 119 14.18 16.35 12.07
N ALA A 120 15.27 16.80 12.69
CA ALA A 120 16.58 16.18 12.55
C ALA A 120 16.58 14.71 12.99
N ASP A 121 15.83 14.36 14.05
CA ASP A 121 15.69 12.97 14.51
C ASP A 121 14.98 12.13 13.46
N GLN A 122 13.82 12.58 12.98
CA GLN A 122 13.05 11.86 11.97
C GLN A 122 13.86 11.66 10.68
N LEU A 123 14.57 12.68 10.21
CA LEU A 123 15.45 12.57 9.05
C LEU A 123 16.60 11.57 9.28
N ARG A 124 17.20 11.56 10.47
CA ARG A 124 18.23 10.57 10.83
C ARG A 124 17.67 9.15 10.82
N VAL A 125 16.46 8.94 11.36
CA VAL A 125 15.80 7.63 11.34
C VAL A 125 15.45 7.22 9.91
N ALA A 126 14.92 8.12 9.08
CA ALA A 126 14.59 7.82 7.69
C ALA A 126 15.82 7.39 6.88
N ARG A 127 16.99 7.99 7.12
CA ARG A 127 18.27 7.60 6.49
C ARG A 127 18.72 6.17 6.81
N VAL A 128 18.19 5.54 7.85
CA VAL A 128 18.44 4.11 8.13
C VAL A 128 17.88 3.22 7.02
N PHE A 129 16.80 3.65 6.36
CA PHE A 129 16.03 2.87 5.40
C PHE A 129 16.33 3.22 3.94
N GLY A 130 17.02 4.33 3.67
CA GLY A 130 17.44 4.73 2.33
C GLY A 130 17.72 6.22 2.22
N GLU A 131 18.03 6.67 1.01
CA GLU A 131 18.23 8.10 0.73
C GLU A 131 16.91 8.87 0.87
N ILE A 132 17.00 10.09 1.38
CA ILE A 132 15.83 10.97 1.47
C ILE A 132 15.51 11.48 0.08
N SER A 133 14.31 11.18 -0.40
CA SER A 133 13.85 11.72 -1.68
C SER A 133 13.35 13.14 -1.50
N THR A 134 13.82 14.04 -2.36
CA THR A 134 13.31 15.41 -2.51
C THR A 134 12.49 15.58 -3.80
N GLU A 135 12.23 14.48 -4.53
CA GLU A 135 11.52 14.51 -5.81
C GLU A 135 10.01 14.70 -5.62
N GLY A 136 9.39 15.49 -6.49
CA GLY A 136 7.94 15.75 -6.59
C GLY A 136 7.50 17.14 -6.09
N GLU A 137 6.21 17.46 -6.29
CA GLU A 137 5.60 18.76 -5.90
C GLU A 137 5.74 19.09 -4.41
N TYR A 138 6.01 18.08 -3.59
CA TYR A 138 6.07 18.19 -2.14
C TYR A 138 7.49 18.22 -1.58
N GLY A 139 8.50 18.47 -2.43
CA GLY A 139 9.93 18.43 -2.07
C GLY A 139 10.33 19.21 -0.81
N ASP A 140 9.57 20.27 -0.47
CA ASP A 140 9.71 21.03 0.79
C ASP A 140 8.49 20.86 1.75
N GLN A 141 7.40 20.24 1.29
CA GLN A 141 6.16 20.07 2.06
C GLN A 141 6.21 18.80 2.91
N ASN A 142 6.76 18.96 4.11
CA ASN A 142 6.98 17.87 5.05
C ASN A 142 5.77 17.57 5.96
N TYR A 143 4.55 18.01 5.63
CA TYR A 143 3.42 17.91 6.55
C TYR A 143 2.13 17.46 5.90
N VAL A 144 1.54 16.38 6.43
CA VAL A 144 0.15 15.98 6.14
C VAL A 144 -0.74 16.61 7.20
N SER A 145 -1.37 17.73 6.85
CA SER A 145 -1.86 18.67 7.86
C SER A 145 -3.09 19.47 7.41
N ASN A 146 -4.01 19.73 8.36
CA ASN A 146 -5.06 20.74 8.20
C ASN A 146 -4.82 22.01 9.02
N VAL A 147 -3.66 22.09 9.68
CA VAL A 147 -3.29 23.18 10.60
C VAL A 147 -2.50 24.27 9.90
N ILE A 148 -1.71 23.90 8.88
CA ILE A 148 -0.81 24.82 8.18
C ILE A 148 -1.37 25.12 6.78
N PRO A 149 -1.15 26.32 6.23
CA PRO A 149 -1.69 26.73 4.92
C PRO A 149 -1.33 25.79 3.76
N ASP A 150 -0.13 25.20 3.79
CA ASP A 150 0.41 24.32 2.73
C ASP A 150 0.44 22.83 3.14
N GLY A 151 -0.50 22.43 3.99
CA GLY A 151 -0.59 21.06 4.48
C GLY A 151 -1.10 20.09 3.41
N LEU A 152 -0.43 18.94 3.27
CA LEU A 152 -0.82 17.91 2.31
C LEU A 152 -2.13 17.24 2.71
N THR A 153 -3.03 17.11 1.74
CA THR A 153 -4.30 16.38 1.88
C THR A 153 -5.08 16.80 3.13
N PRO A 154 -5.41 18.08 3.31
CA PRO A 154 -5.86 18.60 4.61
C PRO A 154 -7.14 17.93 5.12
N HIS A 155 -8.01 17.41 4.25
CA HIS A 155 -9.26 16.78 4.66
C HIS A 155 -9.68 15.64 3.72
N GLY A 156 -10.75 14.93 4.12
CA GLY A 156 -11.43 13.94 3.29
C GLY A 156 -10.82 12.55 3.37
N GLU A 157 -11.57 11.59 2.85
CA GLU A 157 -11.06 10.24 2.61
C GLU A 157 -10.06 10.23 1.45
N LEU A 158 -9.05 9.37 1.55
CA LEU A 158 -8.13 9.06 0.46
C LEU A 158 -8.27 7.57 0.14
N ALA A 159 -8.55 7.25 -1.12
CA ALA A 159 -8.53 5.88 -1.61
C ALA A 159 -7.13 5.26 -1.49
N PHE A 160 -7.06 3.93 -1.54
CA PHE A 160 -5.78 3.23 -1.55
C PHE A 160 -4.91 3.72 -2.71
N HIS A 161 -3.63 3.92 -2.41
CA HIS A 161 -2.65 4.38 -3.38
C HIS A 161 -1.22 3.98 -3.00
N VAL A 162 -0.37 4.02 -4.02
CA VAL A 162 1.09 3.99 -3.92
C VAL A 162 1.61 5.39 -4.21
N ASP A 163 2.27 6.02 -3.24
CA ASP A 163 2.81 7.37 -3.44
C ASP A 163 3.83 7.38 -4.58
N HIS A 164 3.74 8.40 -5.45
CA HIS A 164 4.64 8.60 -6.60
C HIS A 164 4.67 7.45 -7.61
N SER A 165 3.64 6.60 -7.64
CA SER A 165 3.57 5.54 -8.67
C SER A 165 3.40 6.08 -10.08
N TRP A 166 3.26 7.39 -10.27
CA TRP A 166 3.25 8.11 -11.54
C TRP A 166 4.64 8.60 -11.99
N SER A 167 5.69 8.28 -11.23
CA SER A 167 7.11 8.49 -11.56
C SER A 167 7.77 7.16 -11.94
N ASP A 168 8.73 7.18 -12.87
CA ASP A 168 9.51 5.99 -13.25
C ASP A 168 10.26 5.40 -12.05
N ASN A 169 10.60 6.25 -11.07
CA ASN A 169 11.17 5.88 -9.78
C ASN A 169 10.15 6.17 -8.67
N PRO A 170 9.22 5.24 -8.34
CA PRO A 170 8.30 5.43 -7.22
C PRO A 170 9.06 5.54 -5.90
N LEU A 171 8.43 6.05 -4.84
CA LEU A 171 9.08 6.06 -3.53
C LEU A 171 9.25 4.62 -3.00
N ARG A 172 10.38 4.36 -2.36
CA ARG A 172 10.64 3.09 -1.69
C ARG A 172 9.89 2.97 -0.38
N GLY A 173 9.79 4.07 0.37
CA GLY A 173 9.15 4.09 1.66
C GLY A 173 8.75 5.48 2.08
N LEU A 174 7.87 5.54 3.07
CA LEU A 174 7.44 6.78 3.68
C LEU A 174 7.48 6.64 5.19
N MET A 175 7.60 7.79 5.84
CA MET A 175 7.59 7.90 7.27
C MET A 175 6.63 9.02 7.68
N LEU A 176 5.76 8.74 8.64
CA LEU A 176 4.85 9.70 9.25
C LEU A 176 5.07 9.72 10.76
N TYR A 177 5.25 10.93 11.30
CA TYR A 177 5.33 11.20 12.72
C TYR A 177 4.09 11.99 13.17
N ALA A 178 3.37 11.47 14.16
CA ALA A 178 2.17 12.07 14.69
C ALA A 178 2.47 13.17 15.70
N ILE A 179 2.19 14.43 15.32
CA ILE A 179 2.31 15.58 16.20
C ILE A 179 0.97 15.83 16.90
N GLU A 180 -0.09 15.98 16.09
CA GLU A 180 -1.47 16.13 16.57
C GLU A 180 -2.38 15.24 15.73
N VAL A 181 -3.32 14.56 16.37
CA VAL A 181 -4.28 13.68 15.69
C VAL A 181 -5.67 13.85 16.27
N PRO A 182 -6.74 13.59 15.49
CA PRO A 182 -8.08 13.53 16.02
C PRO A 182 -8.19 12.51 17.17
N PRO A 183 -9.09 12.71 18.13
CA PRO A 183 -9.35 11.72 19.17
C PRO A 183 -9.89 10.42 18.57
N GLU A 184 -9.71 9.30 19.27
CA GLU A 184 -10.23 8.01 18.85
C GLU A 184 -11.74 8.06 18.56
N GLY A 185 -12.16 7.46 17.45
CA GLY A 185 -13.55 7.49 16.98
C GLY A 185 -13.92 8.71 16.14
N ALA A 186 -13.08 9.74 16.05
CA ALA A 186 -13.31 10.90 15.16
C ALA A 186 -12.80 10.67 13.72
N GLY A 187 -12.23 9.50 13.43
CA GLY A 187 -11.67 9.13 12.14
C GLY A 187 -10.22 9.59 11.94
N GLY A 188 -9.72 9.46 10.71
CA GLY A 188 -8.38 9.92 10.32
C GLY A 188 -7.30 8.85 10.48
N GLU A 189 -7.72 7.62 10.76
CA GLU A 189 -6.89 6.41 10.72
C GLU A 189 -6.26 6.23 9.34
N THR A 190 -5.08 5.61 9.33
CA THR A 190 -4.44 5.18 8.09
C THR A 190 -4.68 3.69 7.90
N LYS A 191 -5.23 3.31 6.76
CA LYS A 191 -5.34 1.90 6.35
C LYS A 191 -4.13 1.53 5.52
N PHE A 192 -3.60 0.33 5.72
CA PHE A 192 -2.51 -0.27 4.96
C PHE A 192 -2.96 -1.61 4.39
N ALA A 193 -2.99 -1.72 3.07
CA ALA A 193 -3.30 -2.95 2.35
C ALA A 193 -2.00 -3.65 1.92
N ASN A 194 -1.83 -4.90 2.35
CA ASN A 194 -0.69 -5.73 1.94
C ASN A 194 -0.91 -6.29 0.53
N VAL A 195 -0.22 -5.71 -0.45
CA VAL A 195 -0.43 -6.05 -1.87
C VAL A 195 0.24 -7.36 -2.30
N LYS A 196 1.16 -7.90 -1.49
CA LYS A 196 1.64 -9.28 -1.64
C LYS A 196 0.52 -10.26 -1.27
N LEU A 197 -0.11 -10.07 -0.12
CA LEU A 197 -1.25 -10.92 0.29
C LEU A 197 -2.42 -10.79 -0.68
N ALA A 198 -2.72 -9.57 -1.15
CA ALA A 198 -3.75 -9.35 -2.17
C ALA A 198 -3.45 -10.14 -3.46
N TYR A 199 -2.20 -10.16 -3.93
CA TYR A 199 -1.77 -10.95 -5.08
C TYR A 199 -1.89 -12.47 -4.85
N GLU A 200 -1.54 -12.95 -3.65
CA GLU A 200 -1.64 -14.36 -3.28
C GLU A 200 -3.09 -14.87 -3.23
N LEU A 201 -4.05 -13.99 -2.90
CA LEU A 201 -5.49 -14.28 -2.91
C LEU A 201 -6.10 -14.35 -4.32
N LEU A 202 -5.42 -13.84 -5.35
CA LEU A 202 -5.94 -13.88 -6.71
C LEU A 202 -6.10 -15.34 -7.19
N PRO A 203 -7.23 -15.68 -7.85
CA PRO A 203 -7.38 -16.97 -8.50
C PRO A 203 -6.23 -17.23 -9.49
N PRO A 204 -5.77 -18.49 -9.67
CA PRO A 204 -4.67 -18.81 -10.57
C PRO A 204 -4.84 -18.27 -11.99
N HIS A 205 -6.06 -18.33 -12.54
CA HIS A 205 -6.36 -17.83 -13.87
C HIS A 205 -6.25 -16.30 -13.98
N VAL A 206 -6.56 -15.57 -12.91
CA VAL A 206 -6.36 -14.11 -12.86
C VAL A 206 -4.87 -13.80 -12.86
N ARG A 207 -4.09 -14.47 -11.99
CA ARG A 207 -2.62 -14.30 -11.94
C ARG A 207 -1.97 -14.55 -13.30
N THR A 208 -2.38 -15.60 -14.02
CA THR A 208 -1.86 -15.88 -15.37
C THR A 208 -2.20 -14.76 -16.36
N ARG A 209 -3.41 -14.21 -16.31
CA ARG A 209 -3.83 -13.15 -17.25
C ARG A 209 -3.10 -11.83 -17.02
N ILE A 210 -2.79 -11.49 -15.77
CA ILE A 210 -2.17 -10.21 -15.43
C ILE A 210 -0.64 -10.24 -15.39
N ALA A 211 -0.03 -11.43 -15.48
CA ALA A 211 1.40 -11.65 -15.20
C ALA A 211 2.33 -10.72 -15.98
N ASP A 212 2.04 -10.50 -17.26
CA ASP A 212 2.89 -9.73 -18.17
C ASP A 212 2.29 -8.35 -18.51
N LEU A 213 1.14 -8.00 -17.93
CA LEU A 213 0.49 -6.72 -18.18
C LEU A 213 1.27 -5.58 -17.52
N GLN A 214 1.28 -4.45 -18.20
CA GLN A 214 1.82 -3.19 -17.67
C GLN A 214 0.66 -2.25 -17.36
N ILE A 215 0.78 -1.52 -16.27
CA ILE A 215 -0.17 -0.50 -15.83
C ILE A 215 0.47 0.88 -15.96
N VAL A 216 -0.30 1.84 -16.45
CA VAL A 216 0.08 3.24 -16.48
C VAL A 216 -0.57 3.92 -15.30
N HIS A 217 0.26 4.60 -14.52
CA HIS A 217 -0.19 5.46 -13.45
C HIS A 217 0.04 6.93 -13.82
N THR A 218 -0.85 7.79 -13.36
CA THR A 218 -0.80 9.23 -13.61
C THR A 218 -0.90 10.01 -12.30
N TYR A 219 -0.33 11.21 -12.29
CA TYR A 219 -0.56 12.15 -11.21
C TYR A 219 -2.06 12.39 -11.06
N PRO A 220 -2.62 12.30 -9.83
CA PRO A 220 -4.07 12.28 -9.64
C PRO A 220 -4.70 13.61 -10.08
N ASP A 221 -5.80 13.53 -10.82
CA ASP A 221 -6.66 14.67 -11.06
C ASP A 221 -7.45 14.99 -9.78
N GLN A 222 -7.03 16.02 -9.06
CA GLN A 222 -7.65 16.43 -7.80
C GLN A 222 -9.11 16.91 -7.97
N THR A 223 -9.56 17.15 -9.21
CA THR A 223 -10.97 17.50 -9.50
C THR A 223 -11.88 16.26 -9.61
N LYS A 224 -11.30 15.07 -9.81
CA LYS A 224 -12.03 13.81 -9.88
C LYS A 224 -12.13 13.22 -8.47
N HIS A 225 -13.35 13.13 -7.95
CA HIS A 225 -13.63 12.57 -6.62
C HIS A 225 -14.11 11.11 -6.69
N VAL A 226 -13.46 10.30 -7.53
CA VAL A 226 -13.73 8.85 -7.65
C VAL A 226 -12.51 8.05 -7.24
N PRO A 227 -12.65 6.86 -6.63
CA PRO A 227 -11.52 6.05 -6.19
C PRO A 227 -10.59 5.60 -7.32
N ILE A 228 -11.18 5.35 -8.51
CA ILE A 228 -10.48 4.99 -9.75
C ILE A 228 -10.98 5.96 -10.83
N PRO A 229 -10.17 6.92 -11.28
CA PRO A 229 -10.60 7.92 -12.26
C PRO A 229 -10.81 7.35 -13.65
N GLY A 230 -10.20 6.20 -13.96
CA GLY A 230 -10.24 5.59 -15.28
C GLY A 230 -9.36 6.32 -16.29
N PRO A 231 -9.41 5.90 -17.56
CA PRO A 231 -8.58 6.48 -18.62
C PRO A 231 -9.11 7.86 -19.00
N ASP A 232 -8.36 8.91 -18.65
CA ASP A 232 -8.52 10.32 -19.04
C ASP A 232 -7.69 11.19 -18.08
N PRO A 233 -6.35 11.08 -18.08
CA PRO A 233 -5.51 11.92 -17.25
C PRO A 233 -5.56 13.35 -17.78
N ARG A 234 -5.47 14.34 -16.88
CA ARG A 234 -5.32 15.73 -17.31
C ARG A 234 -4.07 15.87 -18.21
N PRO A 235 -4.13 16.59 -19.33
CA PRO A 235 -2.98 16.78 -20.20
C PRO A 235 -1.77 17.35 -19.45
N GLY A 236 -0.57 16.84 -19.75
CA GLY A 236 0.68 17.32 -19.16
C GLY A 236 0.96 16.84 -17.74
N MET A 237 0.11 15.98 -17.17
CA MET A 237 0.40 15.34 -15.89
C MET A 237 1.51 14.31 -16.02
N PRO A 238 2.41 14.20 -15.01
CA PRO A 238 3.36 13.10 -14.93
C PRO A 238 2.67 11.73 -15.05
N THR A 239 3.30 10.83 -15.78
CA THR A 239 2.85 9.44 -15.94
C THR A 239 4.04 8.51 -15.97
N ALA A 240 3.86 7.31 -15.43
CA ALA A 240 4.85 6.24 -15.50
C ALA A 240 4.18 4.89 -15.81
N THR A 241 4.93 4.00 -16.43
CA THR A 241 4.49 2.64 -16.76
C THR A 241 5.22 1.64 -15.89
N HIS A 242 4.49 0.74 -15.24
CA HIS A 242 5.04 -0.28 -14.35
C HIS A 242 4.46 -1.66 -14.64
N PRO A 243 5.14 -2.75 -14.26
CA PRO A 243 4.53 -4.06 -14.22
C PRO A 243 3.33 -4.07 -13.28
N LEU A 244 2.20 -4.59 -13.74
CA LEU A 244 1.01 -4.78 -12.90
C LEU A 244 1.29 -5.79 -11.77
N VAL A 245 2.14 -6.77 -12.06
CA VAL A 245 2.76 -7.67 -11.09
C VAL A 245 4.21 -7.23 -10.89
N PHE A 246 4.43 -6.38 -9.89
CA PHE A 246 5.72 -5.73 -9.66
C PHE A 246 6.63 -6.60 -8.79
N PRO A 247 7.86 -6.93 -9.21
CA PRO A 247 8.81 -7.65 -8.38
C PRO A 247 9.45 -6.68 -7.38
N HIS A 248 9.32 -6.96 -6.09
CA HIS A 248 9.94 -6.15 -5.05
C HIS A 248 11.48 -6.18 -5.18
N PRO A 249 12.19 -5.02 -5.19
CA PRO A 249 13.60 -4.94 -5.58
C PRO A 249 14.58 -5.62 -4.62
N VAL A 250 14.16 -5.93 -3.38
CA VAL A 250 15.01 -6.58 -2.36
C VAL A 250 14.60 -8.03 -2.14
N THR A 251 13.31 -8.26 -1.86
CA THR A 251 12.77 -9.60 -1.54
C THR A 251 12.44 -10.44 -2.77
N GLY A 252 12.26 -9.81 -3.94
CA GLY A 252 11.83 -10.49 -5.18
C GLY A 252 10.36 -10.92 -5.18
N GLU A 253 9.60 -10.60 -4.13
CA GLU A 253 8.20 -10.96 -3.99
C GLU A 253 7.34 -10.27 -5.05
N LYS A 254 6.28 -10.96 -5.49
CA LYS A 254 5.33 -10.42 -6.48
C LYS A 254 4.27 -9.58 -5.77
N LEU A 255 4.16 -8.33 -6.19
CA LEU A 255 3.26 -7.33 -5.63
C LEU A 255 2.16 -6.97 -6.63
N LEU A 256 0.91 -6.89 -6.17
CA LEU A 256 -0.18 -6.34 -6.98
C LEU A 256 -0.07 -4.81 -7.02
N PHE A 257 0.58 -4.29 -8.07
CA PHE A 257 0.95 -2.87 -8.17
C PHE A 257 -0.11 -2.03 -8.88
N CYS A 258 -1.38 -2.27 -8.54
CA CYS A 258 -2.53 -1.52 -9.04
C CYS A 258 -2.92 -0.46 -8.02
N SER A 259 -2.55 0.81 -8.23
CA SER A 259 -2.90 1.93 -7.34
C SER A 259 -4.22 2.58 -7.81
N PRO A 260 -5.36 2.34 -7.14
CA PRO A 260 -6.67 2.85 -7.58
C PRO A 260 -6.67 4.34 -7.90
N ARG A 261 -6.14 5.16 -6.98
CA ARG A 261 -6.12 6.63 -7.09
C ARG A 261 -5.28 7.15 -8.27
N HIS A 262 -4.27 6.38 -8.69
CA HIS A 262 -3.34 6.77 -9.74
C HIS A 262 -3.58 6.05 -11.06
N PHE A 263 -4.62 5.20 -11.14
CA PHE A 263 -4.91 4.44 -12.34
C PHE A 263 -5.24 5.35 -13.54
N ASP A 264 -4.54 5.12 -14.65
CA ASP A 264 -4.91 5.67 -15.96
C ASP A 264 -5.41 4.54 -16.88
N ARG A 265 -4.53 3.60 -17.24
CA ARG A 265 -4.87 2.52 -18.18
C ARG A 265 -3.99 1.28 -17.97
N ILE A 266 -4.42 0.15 -18.55
CA ILE A 266 -3.59 -1.05 -18.70
C ILE A 266 -3.12 -1.13 -20.16
N VAL A 267 -1.81 -1.28 -20.36
CA VAL A 267 -1.21 -1.32 -21.70
C VAL A 267 -1.73 -2.52 -22.48
N GLY A 268 -2.16 -2.28 -23.72
CA GLY A 268 -2.65 -3.32 -24.63
C GLY A 268 -4.12 -3.72 -24.43
N LEU A 269 -4.82 -3.16 -23.44
CA LEU A 269 -6.25 -3.36 -23.25
C LEU A 269 -7.05 -2.14 -23.71
N SER A 270 -8.32 -2.34 -24.05
CA SER A 270 -9.25 -1.21 -24.24
C SER A 270 -9.49 -0.47 -22.92
N ALA A 271 -10.00 0.76 -23.01
CA ALA A 271 -10.36 1.59 -21.85
C ALA A 271 -11.29 0.86 -20.87
N ASP A 272 -12.35 0.25 -21.40
CA ASP A 272 -13.35 -0.47 -20.60
C ASP A 272 -12.77 -1.74 -19.95
N GLU A 273 -11.97 -2.52 -20.70
CA GLU A 273 -11.32 -3.72 -20.16
C GLU A 273 -10.28 -3.37 -19.10
N GLY A 274 -9.47 -2.33 -19.33
CA GLY A 274 -8.47 -1.86 -18.37
C GLY A 274 -9.11 -1.37 -17.08
N LEU A 275 -10.18 -0.58 -17.18
CA LEU A 275 -10.94 -0.10 -16.03
C LEU A 275 -11.60 -1.26 -15.27
N ALA A 276 -12.20 -2.23 -15.98
CA ALA A 276 -12.79 -3.42 -15.36
C ALA A 276 -11.76 -4.24 -14.58
N TRP A 277 -10.55 -4.41 -15.12
CA TRP A 277 -9.44 -5.05 -14.42
C TRP A 277 -9.00 -4.26 -13.19
N ALA A 278 -8.82 -2.94 -13.31
CA ALA A 278 -8.44 -2.10 -12.17
C ALA A 278 -9.47 -2.20 -11.04
N GLN A 279 -10.76 -2.17 -11.37
CA GLN A 279 -11.85 -2.36 -10.41
C GLN A 279 -11.86 -3.76 -9.80
N GLU A 280 -11.59 -4.80 -10.59
CA GLU A 280 -11.46 -6.17 -10.08
C GLU A 280 -10.31 -6.31 -9.09
N LEU A 281 -9.14 -5.80 -9.43
CA LEU A 281 -7.93 -5.90 -8.62
C LEU A 281 -8.03 -5.04 -7.35
N ALA A 282 -8.62 -3.85 -7.44
CA ALA A 282 -8.89 -2.99 -6.29
C ALA A 282 -9.76 -3.70 -5.22
N ARG A 283 -10.72 -4.54 -5.64
CA ARG A 283 -11.53 -5.34 -4.70
C ARG A 283 -10.70 -6.29 -3.85
N TYR A 284 -9.54 -6.76 -4.32
CA TYR A 284 -8.63 -7.59 -3.52
C TYR A 284 -7.78 -6.76 -2.56
N ILE A 285 -7.46 -5.51 -2.92
CA ILE A 285 -6.71 -4.56 -2.08
C ILE A 285 -7.58 -4.07 -0.91
N ASP A 286 -8.88 -3.88 -1.15
CA ASP A 286 -9.86 -3.44 -0.13
C ASP A 286 -10.28 -4.56 0.85
N ARG A 287 -9.80 -5.81 0.67
CA ARG A 287 -10.23 -6.94 1.48
C ARG A 287 -9.80 -6.79 2.94
N PRO A 288 -10.70 -6.97 3.92
CA PRO A 288 -10.34 -6.88 5.33
C PRO A 288 -9.21 -7.83 5.74
N GLU A 289 -9.11 -9.00 5.09
CA GLU A 289 -8.07 -9.99 5.37
C GLU A 289 -6.65 -9.53 4.97
N VAL A 290 -6.53 -8.48 4.16
CA VAL A 290 -5.25 -7.90 3.73
C VAL A 290 -5.06 -6.46 4.19
N VAL A 291 -5.97 -5.93 5.02
CA VAL A 291 -5.93 -4.54 5.48
C VAL A 291 -5.66 -4.46 6.98
N TYR A 292 -4.63 -3.71 7.35
CA TYR A 292 -4.40 -3.25 8.72
C TYR A 292 -4.84 -1.79 8.85
N THR A 293 -5.59 -1.44 9.90
CA THR A 293 -5.98 -0.06 10.20
C THR A 293 -5.19 0.44 11.40
N HIS A 294 -4.39 1.47 11.19
CA HIS A 294 -3.61 2.11 12.24
C HIS A 294 -4.38 3.26 12.87
N VAL A 295 -4.71 3.08 14.16
CA VAL A 295 -5.22 4.14 15.04
C VAL A 295 -4.01 4.91 15.60
N TRP A 296 -3.94 6.18 15.22
CA TRP A 296 -2.85 7.07 15.56
C TRP A 296 -2.91 7.55 17.01
N HIS A 297 -1.74 7.69 17.63
CA HIS A 297 -1.52 8.41 18.87
C HIS A 297 -0.43 9.47 18.67
N PRO A 298 -0.50 10.62 19.36
CA PRO A 298 0.62 11.57 19.36
C PRO A 298 1.93 10.89 19.79
N GLY A 299 3.00 11.17 19.05
CA GLY A 299 4.31 10.54 19.25
C GLY A 299 4.49 9.20 18.52
N ASP A 300 3.50 8.71 17.80
CA ASP A 300 3.70 7.57 16.89
C ASP A 300 4.62 7.97 15.73
N LEU A 301 5.62 7.14 15.47
CA LEU A 301 6.36 7.13 14.22
C LEU A 301 6.02 5.83 13.48
N VAL A 302 5.50 5.96 12.26
CA VAL A 302 5.27 4.83 11.36
C VAL A 302 6.17 4.99 10.15
N VAL A 303 6.96 3.96 9.85
CA VAL A 303 7.69 3.83 8.58
C VAL A 303 7.17 2.61 7.85
N TRP A 304 6.85 2.75 6.56
CA TRP A 304 6.33 1.66 5.77
C TRP A 304 6.95 1.59 4.38
N ASP A 305 6.92 0.38 3.86
CA ASP A 305 7.31 0.01 2.52
C ASP A 305 6.20 0.42 1.54
N ASN A 306 6.45 1.44 0.74
CA ASN A 306 5.45 2.00 -0.17
C ASN A 306 5.15 1.08 -1.36
N LEU A 307 6.02 0.10 -1.64
CA LEU A 307 5.78 -0.88 -2.70
C LEU A 307 4.91 -2.03 -2.18
N GLN A 308 5.19 -2.52 -0.96
CA GLN A 308 4.45 -3.64 -0.36
C GLN A 308 3.12 -3.24 0.26
N LEU A 309 2.98 -1.99 0.72
CA LEU A 309 1.77 -1.48 1.34
C LEU A 309 1.19 -0.31 0.56
N GLN A 310 0.02 -0.53 -0.01
CA GLN A 310 -0.84 0.59 -0.39
C GLN A 310 -1.49 1.18 0.84
N HIS A 311 -1.68 2.49 0.85
CA HIS A 311 -2.27 3.15 2.00
C HIS A 311 -3.44 4.05 1.62
N ALA A 312 -4.37 4.19 2.55
CA ALA A 312 -5.57 4.99 2.46
C ALA A 312 -5.78 5.74 3.77
N ARG A 313 -6.61 6.79 3.75
CA ARG A 313 -6.98 7.53 4.96
C ARG A 313 -8.49 7.57 5.06
N THR A 314 -9.04 7.19 6.21
CA THR A 314 -10.45 7.39 6.50
C THR A 314 -10.78 8.89 6.57
N ASN A 315 -12.05 9.24 6.35
CA ASN A 315 -12.47 10.61 6.61
C ASN A 315 -12.36 10.91 8.13
N PHE A 316 -12.28 12.18 8.48
CA PHE A 316 -12.27 12.63 9.87
C PHE A 316 -13.03 13.94 10.04
N ASP A 317 -13.51 14.18 11.26
CA ASP A 317 -14.18 15.44 11.57
C ASP A 317 -13.21 16.63 11.43
N ARG A 318 -13.58 17.56 10.55
CA ARG A 318 -12.75 18.70 10.15
C ARG A 318 -12.56 19.72 11.27
N SER A 319 -13.35 19.67 12.36
CA SER A 319 -13.11 20.52 13.53
C SER A 319 -11.87 20.11 14.33
N TYR A 320 -11.40 18.87 14.19
CA TYR A 320 -10.19 18.42 14.87
C TYR A 320 -8.93 18.75 14.08
N ARG A 321 -7.88 19.06 14.82
CA ARG A 321 -6.54 19.28 14.27
C ARG A 321 -5.93 17.92 13.93
N ARG A 322 -5.33 17.84 12.74
CA ARG A 322 -4.56 16.69 12.27
C ARG A 322 -3.27 17.23 11.67
N HIS A 323 -2.14 16.88 12.27
CA HIS A 323 -0.83 17.37 11.91
C HIS A 323 0.21 16.26 12.05
N LEU A 324 0.64 15.72 10.91
CA LEU A 324 1.68 14.69 10.82
C LEU A 324 2.88 15.24 10.05
N ARG A 325 4.09 14.95 10.50
CA ARG A 325 5.32 15.25 9.74
C ARG A 325 5.72 14.05 8.89
N ARG A 326 5.94 14.29 7.61
CA ARG A 326 6.22 13.31 6.56
C ARG A 326 7.69 13.35 6.16
N THR A 327 8.24 12.18 5.82
CA THR A 327 9.55 12.04 5.17
C THR A 327 9.45 10.96 4.10
N GLN A 328 10.14 11.17 2.98
CA GLN A 328 10.12 10.29 1.82
C GLN A 328 11.46 9.58 1.69
N ILE A 329 11.41 8.28 1.42
CA ILE A 329 12.58 7.44 1.17
C ILE A 329 12.56 7.06 -0.31
N GLY A 330 13.61 7.47 -1.03
CA GLY A 330 13.77 7.21 -2.45
C GLY A 330 14.08 5.75 -2.75
N MET A 331 13.89 5.34 -4.00
CA MET A 331 14.42 4.08 -4.48
C MET A 331 15.93 4.07 -4.35
N PRO A 332 16.55 2.93 -4.00
CA PRO A 332 17.99 2.79 -4.13
C PRO A 332 18.38 3.17 -5.55
N ALA A 333 19.44 3.97 -5.72
CA ALA A 333 20.00 4.21 -7.03
C ALA A 333 20.19 2.86 -7.73
N ALA A 334 19.72 2.75 -8.97
CA ALA A 334 19.99 1.55 -9.76
C ALA A 334 21.51 1.34 -9.74
N VAL A 335 21.97 0.17 -9.26
CA VAL A 335 23.36 -0.20 -9.41
C VAL A 335 23.58 -0.28 -10.91
N THR A 336 24.17 0.75 -11.49
CA THR A 336 24.63 0.72 -12.87
C THR A 336 25.62 -0.42 -12.96
N ALA A 337 25.20 -1.51 -13.61
CA ALA A 337 26.01 -2.70 -13.85
C ALA A 337 27.17 -2.40 -14.80
#